data_AF-A0A9W7PYQ7-F1
#
_entry.id   AF-A0A9W7PYQ7-F1
#
_cell.length_a   1.000
_cell.length_b   1.000
_cell.length_c   1.000
_cell.angle_alpha   90.00
_cell.angle_beta   90.00
_cell.angle_gamma   90.00
#
_symmetry.space_group_name_H-M   'P 1'
#
loop_
_entity.id
_entity.type
_entity.pdbx_description
1 polymer ?
#
loop_
_entity_poly.entity_id
_entity_poly.type
_entity_poly.pdbx_seq_one_letter_code
_entity_poly.pdbx_strand_id
1 'polypeptide(L)' 'MIEFYTGKREGYIFFSGRHKGLILDDGPNEYPIDSAELLINGKFVFMENLTLELLKKKELYGSKARIKQKQVAQFIN' A
#
# COMPACT_ATOMS: atom_id res chain seq x y z
N MET A 1 -17.99 -13.93 -7.23
CA MET A 1 -16.54 -13.77 -6.96
C MET A 1 -16.40 -13.41 -5.51
N ILE A 2 -15.87 -14.30 -4.67
CA ILE A 2 -15.73 -14.02 -3.23
C ILE A 2 -14.30 -13.52 -3.00
N GLU A 3 -14.17 -12.28 -2.54
CA GLU A 3 -12.88 -11.68 -2.22
C GLU A 3 -12.50 -12.05 -0.79
N PHE A 4 -11.41 -12.82 -0.61
CA PHE A 4 -10.88 -13.14 0.70
C PHE A 4 -9.61 -12.32 0.96
N TYR A 5 -9.59 -11.61 2.08
CA TYR A 5 -8.42 -10.86 2.56
C TYR A 5 -7.80 -11.64 3.72
N THR A 6 -6.73 -12.38 3.47
CA THR A 6 -6.14 -13.31 4.44
C THR A 6 -4.98 -12.72 5.26
N GLY A 7 -4.51 -11.51 4.91
CA GLY A 7 -3.41 -10.85 5.62
C GLY A 7 -3.27 -9.36 5.29
N LYS A 8 -2.44 -8.68 6.07
CA LYS A 8 -1.96 -7.32 5.77
C LYS A 8 -0.50 -7.41 5.38
N ARG A 9 -0.16 -6.87 4.20
CA ARG A 9 1.23 -6.73 3.77
C ARG A 9 1.76 -5.41 4.27
N GLU A 10 2.86 -5.42 5.01
CA GLU A 10 3.52 -4.22 5.50
C GLU A 10 4.75 -3.90 4.66
N GLY A 11 5.05 -2.62 4.50
CA GLY A 11 6.19 -2.12 3.74
C GLY A 11 6.33 -0.62 3.88
N TYR A 12 7.08 0.00 3.00
CA TYR A 12 7.31 1.44 2.96
C TYR A 12 6.76 2.05 1.67
N ILE A 13 6.22 3.26 1.76
CA ILE A 13 5.63 3.93 0.59
C ILE A 13 6.68 4.75 -0.16
N PHE A 14 6.85 4.45 -1.45
CA PHE A 14 7.71 5.19 -2.36
C PHE A 14 7.02 5.52 -3.68
N PHE A 15 7.57 6.48 -4.41
CA PHE A 15 7.16 6.74 -5.78
C PHE A 15 8.05 5.95 -6.74
N SER A 16 7.46 5.02 -7.49
CA SER A 16 8.20 4.26 -8.50
C SER A 16 8.08 4.96 -9.85
N GLY A 17 9.22 5.41 -10.39
CA GLY A 17 9.29 5.98 -11.73
C GLY A 17 8.89 4.97 -12.83
N ARG A 18 9.06 3.67 -12.57
CA ARG A 18 8.64 2.59 -13.49
C ARG A 18 7.12 2.45 -13.53
N HIS A 19 6.46 2.47 -12.38
CA HIS A 19 5.00 2.37 -12.28
C HIS A 19 4.28 3.70 -12.46
N LYS A 20 5.02 4.82 -12.55
CA LYS A 20 4.50 6.20 -12.59
C LYS A 20 3.45 6.46 -11.49
N GLY A 21 3.67 5.87 -10.32
CA GLY A 21 2.70 5.86 -9.24
C GLY A 21 3.34 5.51 -7.91
N LEU A 22 2.52 5.51 -6.87
CA LEU A 22 2.95 5.07 -5.54
C LEU A 22 3.00 3.55 -5.48
N ILE A 23 3.98 3.06 -4.75
CA ILE A 23 4.15 1.64 -4.45
C ILE A 23 4.29 1.43 -2.95
N LEU A 24 3.90 0.25 -2.49
CA LEU A 24 4.37 -0.34 -1.25
C LEU A 24 5.55 -1.25 -1.57
N ASP A 25 6.73 -0.90 -1.06
CA ASP A 25 7.93 -1.72 -1.14
C ASP A 25 8.06 -2.54 0.16
N ASP A 26 8.02 -3.86 0.06
CA ASP A 26 8.24 -4.76 1.20
C ASP A 26 9.67 -5.32 1.29
N GLY A 27 10.56 -4.90 0.39
CA GLY A 27 11.93 -5.37 0.22
C GLY A 27 12.11 -6.20 -1.04
N PRO A 28 11.56 -7.44 -1.11
CA PRO A 28 11.65 -8.28 -2.30
C PRO A 28 10.63 -7.92 -3.39
N ASN A 29 9.53 -7.23 -3.08
CA ASN A 29 8.47 -6.93 -4.03
C ASN A 29 7.98 -5.48 -3.93
N GLU A 30 7.60 -4.94 -5.09
CA GLU A 30 6.91 -3.65 -5.19
C GLU A 30 5.45 -3.87 -5.57
N TYR A 31 4.53 -3.25 -4.83
CA TYR A 31 3.10 -3.32 -5.10
C TYR A 31 2.57 -1.93 -5.44
N PRO A 32 2.06 -1.68 -6.65
CA PRO A 32 1.36 -0.44 -6.96
C PRO A 32 0.17 -0.24 -6.02
N ILE A 33 0.04 0.95 -5.47
CA ILE A 33 -1.02 1.31 -4.53
C ILE A 33 -1.67 2.65 -4.89
N ASP A 34 -2.98 2.71 -4.69
CA ASP A 34 -3.81 3.91 -4.71
C ASP A 34 -4.28 4.29 -3.29
N SER A 35 -4.26 3.33 -2.38
CA SER A 35 -4.72 3.43 -0.99
C SER A 35 -3.88 2.53 -0.09
N ALA A 36 -3.67 2.96 1.16
CA ALA A 36 -2.97 2.17 2.17
C ALA A 36 -3.31 2.65 3.59
N GLU A 37 -3.08 1.78 4.56
CA GLU A 37 -3.05 2.19 5.97
C GLU A 37 -1.64 2.67 6.33
N LEU A 38 -1.45 3.97 6.55
CA LEU A 38 -0.16 4.54 6.95
C LEU A 38 0.01 4.52 8.46
N LEU A 39 1.23 4.24 8.92
CA LEU A 39 1.60 4.33 10.33
C LEU A 39 1.83 5.80 10.71
N ILE A 40 0.88 6.39 11.43
CA ILE A 40 0.92 7.76 11.92
C ILE A 40 0.81 7.72 13.44
N ASN A 41 1.80 8.26 14.16
CA ASN A 41 1.82 8.30 15.62
C ASN A 41 1.56 6.91 16.26
N GLY A 42 2.14 5.85 15.70
CA GLY A 42 1.97 4.47 16.17
C GLY A 42 0.62 3.82 15.84
N LYS A 43 -0.25 4.49 15.08
CA LYS A 43 -1.54 3.95 14.65
C LYS A 43 -1.61 3.85 13.13
N PHE A 44 -2.20 2.77 12.65
CA PHE A 44 -2.48 2.60 11.23
C PHE A 44 -3.76 3.35 10.86
N VAL A 45 -3.63 4.35 10.00
CA VAL A 45 -4.73 5.19 9.51
C VAL A 45 -4.91 4.93 8.02
N PHE A 46 -6.10 4.46 7.64
CA PHE A 46 -6.43 4.25 6.24
C PHE A 46 -6.53 5.59 5.48
N MET A 47 -5.85 5.67 4.35
CA MET A 47 -5.94 6.78 3.41
C MET A 47 -6.15 6.27 2.00
N GLU A 48 -7.11 6.89 1.33
CA GLU A 48 -7.43 6.68 -0.08
C GLU A 48 -6.85 7.80 -0.93
N ASN A 49 -6.76 7.58 -2.24
CA ASN A 49 -6.26 8.56 -3.21
C ASN A 49 -4.89 9.11 -2.81
N LEU A 50 -3.98 8.21 -2.43
CA LEU A 50 -2.62 8.60 -2.07
C LEU A 50 -1.95 9.24 -3.29
N THR A 51 -1.41 10.44 -3.08
CA THR A 51 -0.60 11.14 -4.07
C THR A 51 0.74 11.51 -3.46
N LEU A 52 1.75 11.64 -4.32
CA LEU A 52 3.08 12.07 -3.89
C LEU A 52 3.03 13.44 -3.19
N GLU A 53 2.19 14.36 -3.67
CA GLU A 53 2.00 15.69 -3.07
C GLU A 53 1.42 15.58 -1.66
N LEU A 54 0.37 14.79 -1.47
CA LEU A 54 -0.27 14.57 -0.17
C LEU A 54 0.74 14.00 0.84
N LEU A 55 1.52 13.00 0.42
CA LEU A 55 2.52 12.36 1.26
C LEU A 55 3.65 13.33 1.63
N LYS A 56 4.15 14.14 0.69
CA LYS A 56 5.16 15.16 0.97
C LYS A 56 4.63 16.24 1.91
N LYS A 57 3.40 16.74 1.68
CA LYS A 57 2.77 17.79 2.51
C LYS A 57 2.54 17.35 3.95
N LYS A 58 2.28 16.06 4.17
CA LYS A 58 2.07 15.48 5.50
C LYS A 58 3.34 14.88 6.12
N GLU A 59 4.50 14.99 5.45
CA GLU A 59 5.75 14.35 5.86
C GLU A 59 5.62 12.82 6.05
N LEU A 60 4.79 12.19 5.20
CA LEU A 60 4.49 10.75 5.23
C LEU A 60 5.16 9.98 4.08
N TYR A 61 5.98 10.66 3.27
CA TYR A 61 6.74 9.98 2.22
C TYR A 61 7.82 9.08 2.84
N GLY A 62 7.90 7.82 2.41
CA GLY A 62 8.77 6.83 3.04
C GLY A 62 8.24 6.29 4.37
N SER A 63 7.00 6.63 4.77
CA SER A 63 6.40 6.06 5.98
C SER A 63 6.07 4.58 5.82
N LYS A 64 6.13 3.86 6.93
CA LYS A 64 5.64 2.48 7.01
C LYS A 64 4.14 2.47 6.74
N ALA A 65 3.70 1.57 5.89
CA ALA A 65 2.30 1.38 5.57
C ALA A 65 1.96 -0.10 5.44
N ARG A 66 0.66 -0.38 5.39
CA ARG A 66 0.17 -1.72 5.10
C ARG A 66 -1.01 -1.68 4.15
N ILE A 67 -1.08 -2.66 3.27
CA ILE A 67 -2.23 -2.89 2.40
C ILE A 67 -2.90 -4.20 2.77
N LYS A 68 -4.22 -4.28 2.54
CA LYS A 68 -4.90 -5.58 2.61
C LYS A 68 -4.40 -6.43 1.44
N GLN A 69 -3.89 -7.62 1.74
CA GLN A 69 -3.50 -8.56 0.70
C GLN A 69 -4.77 -9.15 0.09
N LYS A 70 -5.09 -8.72 -1.14
CA LYS A 70 -6.19 -9.30 -1.92
C LYS A 70 -5.69 -10.62 -2.52
N GLN A 71 -6.15 -11.76 -2.01
CA GLN A 71 -5.97 -13.03 -2.70
C GLN A 71 -7.20 -13.27 -3.57
N VAL A 72 -7.00 -13.33 -4.89
CA VAL A 72 -8.02 -13.82 -5.81
C VAL A 72 -7.91 -15.35 -5.77
N ALA A 73 -8.85 -16.01 -5.11
CA ALA A 73 -8.98 -17.46 -5.21
C ALA A 73 -9.46 -17.80 -6.64
N GLN A 74 -8.56 -18.20 -7.52
CA GLN A 74 -8.93 -18.87 -8.77
C GLN A 74 -9.23 -20.33 -8.43
N PHE A 75 -10.51 -20.66 -8.26
CA PHE A 75 -10.92 -22.06 -8.33
C PHE A 75 -10.85 -22.48 -9.79
N ILE A 76 -9.82 -23.26 -10.13
CA ILE A 76 -9.79 -24.07 -11.35
C ILE A 76 -10.81 -25.18 -11.12
N ASN A 77 -11.97 -25.09 -11.80
CA ASN A 77 -12.92 -26.19 -11.96
C ASN A 77 -12.46 -27.11 -13.09
#